data_AF-A0A3M1GD91-F1
#
_entry.id   AF-A0A3M1GD91-F1
#
_cell.length_a   1.000
_cell.length_b   1.000
_cell.length_c   1.000
_cell.angle_alpha   90.00
_cell.angle_beta   90.00
_cell.angle_gamma   90.00
#
_symmetry.space_group_name_H-M   'P 1'
#
loop_
_entity.id
_entity.type
_entity.pdbx_description
1 polymer ?
#
loop_
_entity_poly.entity_id
_entity_poly.type
_entity_poly.pdbx_seq_one_letter_code
_entity_poly.pdbx_strand_id
1 'polypeptide(L)' 'MDWICERVPDAKRSAKGGRPTTDKRRAIAGIFWMLDNGAKWKDLPACYGSKSA' A
#
# COMPACT_ATOMS: atom_id res chain seq x y z
N MET A 1 8.75 -7.03 -7.05
CA MET A 1 8.64 -5.58 -6.73
C MET A 1 9.64 -5.14 -5.66
N ASP A 2 10.68 -5.93 -5.39
CA ASP A 2 11.60 -5.64 -4.29
C ASP A 2 12.46 -4.40 -4.57
N TRP A 3 12.90 -4.23 -5.82
CA TRP A 3 13.65 -3.05 -6.26
C TRP A 3 12.93 -1.71 -6.04
N ILE A 4 11.59 -1.67 -6.13
CA ILE A 4 10.81 -0.45 -5.91
C ILE A 4 10.54 -0.26 -4.41
N CYS A 5 10.34 -1.35 -3.66
CA CYS A 5 10.17 -1.28 -2.21
C CYS A 5 11.43 -0.77 -1.50
N GLU A 6 12.61 -1.14 -1.98
CA GLU A 6 13.91 -0.65 -1.47
C GLU A 6 14.12 0.86 -1.70
N ARG A 7 13.56 1.40 -2.79
CA ARG A 7 13.68 2.82 -3.13
C ARG A 7 12.65 3.69 -2.42
N VAL A 8 11.55 3.11 -1.97
CA VAL A 8 10.50 3.84 -1.24
C VAL A 8 10.88 3.92 0.24
N PRO A 9 11.14 5.11 0.79
CA PRO A 9 11.51 5.26 2.19
C PRO A 9 10.37 4.83 3.12
N ASP A 10 10.72 4.32 4.32
CA ASP A 10 9.72 4.02 5.34
C ASP A 10 9.06 5.30 5.86
N ALA A 11 7.75 5.23 6.06
CA ALA A 11 7.02 6.35 6.65
C ALA A 11 7.52 6.57 8.09
N LYS A 12 7.84 7.83 8.42
CA LYS A 12 8.28 8.21 9.76
C LYS A 12 7.13 7.95 10.75
N ARG A 13 7.34 7.07 11.72
CA ARG A 13 6.37 6.83 12.79
C ARG A 13 6.24 8.08 13.64
N SER A 14 5.01 8.53 13.85
CA SER A 14 4.73 9.64 14.77
C SER A 14 4.89 9.19 16.22
N ALA A 15 5.52 10.01 17.06
CA ALA A 15 5.60 9.78 18.50
C ALA A 15 4.22 9.79 19.18
N LYS A 16 3.22 10.44 18.56
CA LYS A 16 1.82 10.43 19.01
C LYS A 16 1.10 9.11 18.71
N GLY A 17 1.76 8.16 18.06
CA GLY A 17 1.15 6.91 17.62
C GLY A 17 0.21 7.07 16.42
N GLY A 18 -0.52 6.01 16.11
CA GLY A 18 -1.45 5.92 14.98
C GLY A 18 -1.63 4.47 14.53
N ARG A 19 -2.49 4.25 13.54
CA ARG A 19 -2.62 2.94 12.91
C ARG A 19 -1.28 2.56 12.25
N PRO A 20 -0.73 1.37 12.50
CA PRO A 20 0.50 0.94 11.83
C PRO A 20 0.30 0.96 10.32
N THR A 21 1.33 1.42 9.62
CA THR A 21 1.33 1.50 8.15
C THR A 21 1.22 0.10 7.54
N THR A 22 0.43 -0.02 6.47
CA THR A 22 0.37 -1.24 5.68
C THR A 22 1.74 -1.61 5.14
N ASP A 23 1.99 -2.91 4.98
CA ASP A 23 3.17 -3.42 4.30
C ASP A 23 3.35 -2.77 2.91
N LYS A 24 4.55 -2.23 2.65
CA LYS A 24 4.85 -1.50 1.41
C LYS A 24 4.61 -2.34 0.17
N ARG A 25 5.02 -3.61 0.20
CA ARG A 25 4.89 -4.52 -0.95
C ARG A 25 3.43 -4.71 -1.31
N ARG A 26 2.57 -4.88 -0.30
CA ARG A 26 1.11 -4.98 -0.51
C ARG A 26 0.50 -3.69 -1.06
N ALA A 27 0.88 -2.54 -0.50
CA ALA A 27 0.39 -1.24 -0.97
C ALA A 27 0.77 -0.99 -2.44
N ILE A 28 2.04 -1.21 -2.80
CA ILE A 28 2.54 -1.03 -4.16
C ILE A 28 1.89 -2.03 -5.12
N ALA A 29 1.76 -3.31 -4.72
CA ALA A 29 1.09 -4.31 -5.53
C ALA A 29 -0.39 -3.96 -5.78
N GLY A 30 -1.07 -3.40 -4.78
CA GLY A 30 -2.46 -2.93 -4.95
C GLY A 30 -2.59 -1.75 -5.92
N ILE A 31 -1.65 -0.80 -5.87
CA ILE A 31 -1.60 0.31 -6.83
C ILE A 31 -1.41 -0.22 -8.25
N PHE A 32 -0.46 -1.13 -8.46
CA PHE A 32 -0.24 -1.74 -9.78
C PHE A 32 -1.45 -2.52 -10.27
N TRP A 33 -2.11 -3.29 -9.40
CA TRP A 33 -3.33 -3.99 -9.76
C TRP A 33 -4.43 -3.03 -10.25
N MET A 34 -4.63 -1.91 -9.56
CA MET A 34 -5.60 -0.89 -10.01
C MET A 34 -5.24 -0.29 -11.36
N LEU A 35 -3.96 0.06 -11.57
CA LEU A 35 -3.50 0.64 -12.84
C LEU A 35 -3.63 -0.35 -14.00
N ASP A 36 -3.34 -1.63 -13.76
CA ASP A 36 -3.41 -2.70 -14.76
C ASP A 36 -4.86 -3.06 -15.12
N ASN A 37 -5.77 -3.03 -14.13
CA ASN A 37 -7.17 -3.41 -14.32
C ASN A 37 -8.10 -2.22 -14.61
N GLY A 38 -7.61 -0.98 -14.50
CA GLY A 38 -8.43 0.23 -14.59
C GLY A 38 -9.50 0.33 -13.48
N ALA A 39 -9.30 -0.36 -12.37
CA ALA A 39 -10.27 -0.50 -11.28
C ALA A 39 -10.25 0.71 -10.34
N LYS A 40 -11.34 0.93 -9.59
CA LYS A 40 -11.39 1.95 -8.54
C LYS A 40 -10.82 1.41 -7.24
N TRP A 41 -10.35 2.31 -6.37
CA TRP A 41 -9.82 1.95 -5.04
C TRP A 41 -10.78 1.13 -4.17
N LYS A 42 -12.10 1.33 -4.34
CA LYS A 42 -13.13 0.58 -3.61
C LYS A 42 -13.17 -0.91 -4.00
N ASP A 43 -12.75 -1.23 -5.21
CA ASP A 43 -12.77 -2.57 -5.80
C ASP A 43 -11.46 -3.33 -5.55
N LEU A 44 -10.47 -2.67 -4.94
CA LEU A 44 -9.21 -3.29 -4.58
C LEU A 44 -9.45 -4.52 -3.67
N PRO A 45 -8.93 -5.70 -4.04
CA PRO A 45 -9.00 -6.88 -3.21
C PRO A 45 -8.36 -6.68 -1.84
N ALA A 46 -8.98 -7.27 -0.80
CA ALA A 46 -8.55 -7.13 0.59
C ALA A 46 -7.14 -7.69 0.87
N CYS A 47 -6.61 -8.55 -0.03
CA CYS A 47 -5.25 -9.08 0.09
C CYS A 47 -4.16 -8.00 -0.08
N TYR A 48 -4.46 -6.88 -0.75
CA TYR A 48 -3.54 -5.75 -0.91
C TYR A 48 -3.57 -4.74 0.24
N GLY A 49 -4.55 -4.84 1.14
CA GLY A 49 -4.66 -3.97 2.31
C GLY A 49 -6.10 -3.64 2.71
N SER A 50 -6.23 -2.85 3.78
CA SER A 50 -7.50 -2.29 4.21
C SER A 50 -7.98 -1.25 3.20
N LYS A 51 -9.28 -1.23 2.88
CA LYS A 51 -9.89 -0.19 2.01
C LYS A 51 -9.70 1.23 2.55
N SER A 52 -9.49 1.35 3.86
CA SER A 52 -9.23 2.58 4.60
C SER A 52 -7.77 2.65 5.09
N ALA A 53 -6.82 2.39 4.18
CA ALA A 53 -5.38 2.56 4.46
C ALA A 53 -5.03 4.05 4.60
#